data_AF-A0A421EF88-F1
#
_entry.id   AF-A0A421EF88-F1
#
_cell.length_a   1.000
_cell.length_b   1.000
_cell.length_c   1.000
_cell.angle_alpha   90.00
_cell.angle_beta   90.00
_cell.angle_gamma   90.00
#
_symmetry.space_group_name_H-M   'P 1'
#
loop_
_entity.id
_entity.type
_entity.pdbx_description
1 polymer ?
#
loop_
_entity_poly.entity_id
_entity_poly.type
_entity_poly.pdbx_seq_one_letter_code
_entity_poly.pdbx_strand_id
1 'polypeptide(L)'
;MRTFDEYREYPARVVDVIDGDTLDIEVDVGFNMTRTIRLRLKGIDTAEMYGVKKDSDEYEAGHEHMDYAISWIGAETHSHGGEWPFIARTYKTGKYGRYIGDLYSREHPAESLVAVLVNQFPEIGESWSESE
;
A
#
# COMPACT_ATOMS: atom_id res chain seq x y z
N MET A 1 0.54 -17.49 21.49
CA MET A 1 -0.34 -17.98 20.41
C MET A 1 -0.41 -16.86 19.41
N ARG A 2 0.18 -16.99 18.21
CA ARG A 2 0.14 -15.92 17.20
C ARG A 2 -1.29 -15.85 16.68
N THR A 3 -1.98 -14.75 16.98
CA THR A 3 -3.25 -14.40 16.34
C THR A 3 -2.93 -14.07 14.89
N PHE A 4 -3.41 -14.88 13.96
CA PHE A 4 -3.42 -14.50 12.55
C PHE A 4 -4.56 -13.50 12.40
N ASP A 5 -4.25 -12.25 12.06
CA ASP A 5 -5.29 -11.31 11.65
C ASP A 5 -6.00 -11.92 10.44
N GLU A 6 -7.32 -12.09 10.55
CA GLU A 6 -8.14 -12.51 9.41
C GLU A 6 -8.07 -11.42 8.34
N TYR A 7 -7.74 -11.81 7.11
CA TYR A 7 -7.68 -10.88 5.99
C TYR A 7 -8.60 -11.31 4.85
N ARG A 8 -9.00 -10.34 4.04
CA ARG A 8 -9.75 -10.56 2.80
C ARG A 8 -8.92 -10.10 1.60
N GLU A 9 -8.97 -10.88 0.53
CA GLU A 9 -8.28 -10.63 -0.72
C GLU A 9 -9.25 -10.14 -1.80
N TYR A 10 -8.83 -9.11 -2.53
CA TYR A 10 -9.59 -8.57 -3.66
C TYR A 10 -8.65 -8.31 -4.84
N PRO A 11 -9.02 -8.70 -6.07
CA PRO A 11 -8.35 -8.19 -7.26
C PRO A 11 -8.41 -6.66 -7.28
N ALA A 12 -7.30 -6.02 -7.61
CA ALA A 12 -7.16 -4.58 -7.46
C ALA A 12 -6.32 -3.95 -8.58
N ARG A 13 -6.58 -2.66 -8.82
CA ARG A 13 -5.70 -1.75 -9.57
C ARG A 13 -5.51 -0.46 -8.78
N VAL A 14 -4.31 0.11 -8.86
CA VAL A 14 -4.02 1.40 -8.21
C VAL A 14 -4.60 2.52 -9.07
N VAL A 15 -5.33 3.43 -8.42
CA VAL A 15 -5.89 4.63 -9.04
C VAL A 15 -4.97 5.82 -8.83
N ASP A 16 -4.48 5.98 -7.59
CA ASP A 16 -3.58 7.07 -7.23
C ASP A 16 -2.65 6.65 -6.08
N VAL A 17 -1.46 7.24 -6.05
CA VAL A 17 -0.51 7.13 -4.94
C VAL A 17 -0.55 8.47 -4.21
N ILE A 18 -1.03 8.48 -2.98
CA ILE A 18 -1.19 9.71 -2.20
C ILE A 18 0.12 10.00 -1.47
N ASP A 19 0.61 9.03 -0.72
CA ASP A 19 1.91 9.06 -0.02
C ASP A 19 2.58 7.68 -0.19
N GLY A 20 3.83 7.52 0.25
CA GLY A 20 4.58 6.27 0.10
C GLY A 20 3.88 5.03 0.70
N ASP A 21 3.01 5.23 1.69
CA ASP A 21 2.22 4.18 2.34
C ASP A 21 0.70 4.28 2.14
N THR A 22 0.22 5.29 1.40
CA THR A 22 -1.20 5.59 1.28
C THR A 22 -1.62 5.62 -0.18
N LEU A 23 -2.53 4.71 -0.55
CA LEU A 23 -2.96 4.50 -1.92
C LEU A 23 -4.47 4.65 -2.03
N ASP A 24 -4.94 5.20 -3.15
CA ASP A 24 -6.33 4.99 -3.58
C ASP A 24 -6.34 3.85 -4.60
N ILE A 25 -7.07 2.78 -4.28
CA ILE A 25 -7.17 1.58 -5.12
C ILE A 25 -8.61 1.31 -5.49
N GLU A 26 -8.82 0.76 -6.68
CA GLU A 26 -10.10 0.17 -7.06
C GLU A 26 -10.01 -1.34 -6.89
N VAL A 27 -10.98 -1.92 -6.18
CA VAL A 27 -11.09 -3.35 -5.93
C VAL A 27 -12.33 -3.94 -6.60
N ASP A 28 -12.20 -5.14 -7.15
CA ASP A 28 -13.32 -5.97 -7.59
C ASP A 28 -13.91 -6.73 -6.40
N VAL A 29 -15.18 -6.48 -6.12
CA VAL A 29 -15.92 -7.15 -5.02
C VAL A 29 -16.90 -8.20 -5.53
N GLY A 30 -16.79 -8.57 -6.82
CA GLY A 30 -17.66 -9.51 -7.50
C GLY A 30 -18.95 -8.87 -8.01
N PHE A 31 -19.79 -9.68 -8.65
CA PHE A 31 -21.10 -9.26 -9.17
C PHE A 31 -21.05 -8.05 -10.12
N ASN A 32 -19.96 -7.90 -10.87
CA ASN A 32 -19.72 -6.74 -11.75
C ASN A 32 -19.78 -5.40 -10.97
N MET A 33 -19.30 -5.42 -9.72
CA MET A 33 -19.21 -4.24 -8.86
C MET A 33 -17.76 -4.00 -8.47
N THR A 34 -17.34 -2.74 -8.58
CA THR A 34 -16.06 -2.27 -8.07
C THR A 34 -16.27 -1.27 -6.94
N ARG A 35 -15.23 -1.08 -6.11
CA ARG A 35 -15.19 -0.03 -5.09
C ARG A 35 -13.82 0.63 -5.09
N THR A 36 -13.81 1.95 -5.14
CA THR A 36 -12.60 2.73 -4.83
C THR A 36 -12.49 2.91 -3.32
N ILE A 37 -11.34 2.55 -2.75
CA ILE A 37 -11.05 2.66 -1.32
C ILE A 37 -9.67 3.27 -1.11
N ARG A 38 -9.48 3.95 0.04
CA ARG A 38 -8.16 4.36 0.51
C ARG A 38 -7.54 3.25 1.35
N LEU A 39 -6.39 2.75 0.90
CA LEU A 39 -5.59 1.72 1.55
C LEU A 39 -4.38 2.36 2.23
N ARG A 40 -4.21 2.15 3.54
CA ARG A 40 -2.97 2.45 4.28
C ARG A 40 -2.19 1.15 4.45
N LEU A 41 -0.95 1.16 3.98
CA LEU A 41 -0.06 0.01 4.03
C LEU A 41 0.25 -0.34 5.50
N LYS A 42 0.14 -1.63 5.81
CA LYS A 42 0.24 -2.15 7.18
C LYS A 42 1.69 -2.18 7.64
N GLY A 43 1.97 -1.53 8.77
CA GLY A 43 3.25 -1.68 9.51
C GLY A 43 4.41 -0.90 8.91
N ILE A 44 4.11 0.10 8.09
CA ILE A 44 5.08 1.08 7.62
C ILE A 44 4.54 2.48 7.88
N ASP A 45 5.44 3.42 8.13
CA ASP A 45 5.14 4.84 8.26
C ASP A 45 6.11 5.62 7.37
N THR A 46 5.62 6.01 6.20
CA THR A 46 6.42 6.83 5.27
C THR A 46 6.28 8.30 5.64
N ALA A 47 7.34 9.07 5.44
CA ALA A 47 7.29 10.52 5.61
C ALA A 47 6.14 11.14 4.77
N GLU A 48 5.40 12.05 5.40
CA GLU A 48 4.20 12.67 4.82
C GLU A 48 4.61 13.72 3.77
N MET A 49 3.93 13.75 2.61
CA MET A 49 4.21 14.73 1.56
C MET A 49 3.36 16.00 1.68
N TYR A 50 2.18 15.88 2.29
CA TYR A 50 1.21 16.96 2.38
C TYR A 50 1.27 17.66 3.75
N GLY A 51 1.36 18.99 3.73
CA GLY A 51 1.36 19.81 4.96
C GLY A 51 2.73 20.05 5.57
N VAL A 52 3.77 19.42 5.04
CA VAL A 52 5.18 19.69 5.37
C VAL A 52 5.78 20.74 4.43
N LYS A 53 6.90 21.35 4.83
CA LYS A 53 7.58 22.34 3.98
C LYS A 53 8.32 21.64 2.85
N LYS A 54 8.20 22.16 1.62
CA LYS A 54 8.81 21.55 0.42
C LYS A 54 10.35 21.50 0.44
N ASP A 55 10.97 22.30 1.30
CA ASP A 55 12.42 22.39 1.50
C ASP A 55 12.88 21.65 2.77
N SER A 56 12.02 20.81 3.36
CA SER A 56 12.37 20.00 4.52
C SER A 56 12.86 18.62 4.11
N ASP A 57 13.80 18.08 4.89
CA ASP A 57 14.29 16.70 4.74
C ASP A 57 13.15 15.67 4.75
N GLU A 58 12.05 15.96 5.48
CA GLU A 58 10.85 15.13 5.54
C GLU A 58 10.10 15.07 4.20
N TYR A 59 9.98 16.20 3.49
CA TYR A 59 9.37 16.23 2.17
C TYR A 59 10.23 15.52 1.12
N GLU A 60 11.56 15.64 1.21
CA GLU A 60 12.47 14.92 0.31
C GLU A 60 12.36 13.40 0.50
N ALA A 61 12.41 12.93 1.76
CA ALA A 61 12.24 11.51 2.08
C ALA A 61 10.85 10.98 1.65
N GLY A 62 9.78 11.74 1.91
CA GLY A 62 8.43 11.36 1.50
C GLY A 62 8.32 11.21 -0.02
N HIS A 63 9.03 12.06 -0.77
CA HIS A 63 9.02 12.03 -2.23
C HIS A 63 9.72 10.78 -2.75
N GLU A 64 10.86 10.42 -2.16
CA GLU A 64 11.59 9.21 -2.52
C GLU A 64 10.77 7.94 -2.26
N HIS A 65 10.08 7.87 -1.12
CA HIS A 65 9.19 6.74 -0.81
C HIS A 65 8.05 6.63 -1.83
N MET A 66 7.41 7.76 -2.15
CA MET A 66 6.32 7.84 -3.11
C MET A 66 6.77 7.44 -4.52
N ASP A 67 7.91 7.96 -4.98
CA ASP A 67 8.45 7.68 -6.31
C ASP A 67 8.83 6.21 -6.47
N TYR A 68 9.36 5.58 -5.41
CA TYR A 68 9.63 4.15 -5.41
C TYR A 68 8.34 3.33 -5.52
N ALA A 69 7.31 3.68 -4.74
CA ALA A 69 6.01 3.02 -4.80
C ALA A 69 5.39 3.14 -6.21
N ILE A 70 5.39 4.34 -6.79
CA ILE A 70 4.90 4.60 -8.16
C ILE A 70 5.66 3.73 -9.18
N SER A 71 6.99 3.69 -9.07
CA SER A 71 7.83 2.94 -9.99
C SER A 71 7.54 1.44 -9.94
N TRP A 72 7.42 0.88 -8.74
CA TRP A 72 7.07 -0.53 -8.54
C TRP A 72 5.67 -0.84 -9.08
N ILE A 73 4.67 -0.02 -8.72
CA ILE A 73 3.27 -0.17 -9.18
C ILE A 73 3.21 -0.11 -10.72
N GLY A 74 3.96 0.82 -11.33
CA GLY A 74 4.07 0.94 -12.78
C GLY A 74 4.62 -0.32 -13.41
N ALA A 75 5.76 -0.83 -12.92
CA ALA A 75 6.39 -2.03 -13.46
C ALA A 75 5.48 -3.26 -13.39
N GLU A 76 4.81 -3.47 -12.26
CA GLU A 76 3.91 -4.61 -12.05
C GLU A 76 2.62 -4.51 -12.91
N THR A 77 2.07 -3.30 -13.04
CA THR A 77 0.92 -3.05 -13.91
C THR A 77 1.22 -3.40 -15.37
N HIS A 78 2.38 -2.99 -15.87
CA HIS A 78 2.79 -3.30 -17.25
C HIS A 78 3.06 -4.80 -17.45
N SER A 79 3.52 -5.51 -16.43
CA SER A 79 3.87 -6.94 -16.53
C SER A 79 2.65 -7.85 -16.58
N HIS A 80 1.56 -7.55 -15.86
CA HIS A 80 0.39 -8.42 -15.75
C HIS A 80 -0.48 -8.50 -17.02
N GLY A 81 -0.49 -7.43 -17.85
CA GLY A 81 -1.27 -7.38 -19.10
C GLY A 81 -2.80 -7.48 -18.96
N GLY A 82 -3.34 -7.70 -17.76
CA GLY A 82 -4.77 -7.78 -17.44
C GLY A 82 -5.31 -6.57 -16.66
N GLU A 83 -6.63 -6.53 -16.46
CA GLU A 83 -7.33 -5.40 -15.81
C GLU A 83 -6.97 -5.23 -14.31
N TRP A 84 -6.65 -6.33 -13.63
CA TRP A 84 -6.48 -6.39 -12.18
C TRP A 84 -5.07 -6.90 -11.82
N PRO A 85 -4.03 -6.07 -11.96
CA PRO A 85 -2.63 -6.46 -11.75
C PRO A 85 -2.27 -6.85 -10.32
N PHE A 86 -3.07 -6.46 -9.34
CA PHE A 86 -2.75 -6.66 -7.93
C PHE A 86 -3.81 -7.48 -7.19
N ILE A 87 -3.41 -8.00 -6.03
CA ILE A 87 -4.29 -8.47 -4.96
C ILE A 87 -4.12 -7.55 -3.76
N ALA A 88 -5.20 -6.89 -3.35
CA ALA A 88 -5.25 -6.13 -2.10
C ALA A 88 -5.65 -7.07 -0.95
N ARG A 89 -4.79 -7.18 0.07
CA ARG A 89 -5.11 -7.84 1.35
C ARG A 89 -5.57 -6.81 2.36
N THR A 90 -6.78 -6.94 2.87
CA THR A 90 -7.36 -6.02 3.86
C THR A 90 -7.60 -6.75 5.18
N TYR A 91 -7.17 -6.17 6.31
CA TYR A 91 -7.26 -6.81 7.63
C TYR A 91 -8.35 -6.19 8.51
N LYS A 92 -8.41 -4.86 8.57
CA LYS A 92 -9.38 -4.12 9.37
C LYS A 92 -9.70 -2.78 8.74
N THR A 93 -10.88 -2.28 9.05
CA THR A 93 -11.20 -0.87 8.82
C THR A 93 -10.49 -0.05 9.90
N GLY A 94 -9.54 0.79 9.49
CA GLY A 94 -8.85 1.75 10.37
C GLY A 94 -9.74 2.94 10.73
N LYS A 95 -9.17 3.91 11.45
CA LYS A 95 -9.83 5.18 11.76
C LYS A 95 -10.13 5.94 10.46
N TYR A 96 -11.21 6.71 10.44
CA TYR A 96 -11.61 7.58 9.31
C TYR A 96 -11.93 6.87 7.99
N GLY A 97 -12.29 5.58 8.02
CA GLY A 97 -12.73 4.85 6.83
C GLY A 97 -11.61 4.38 5.90
N ARG A 98 -10.34 4.47 6.34
CA ARG A 98 -9.19 3.88 5.64
C ARG A 98 -9.14 2.38 5.90
N TYR A 99 -8.84 1.58 4.89
CA TYR A 99 -8.58 0.15 5.07
C TYR A 99 -7.11 -0.04 5.40
N ILE A 100 -6.81 -0.83 6.43
CA ILE A 100 -5.43 -1.25 6.73
C ILE A 100 -5.16 -2.53 5.95
N GLY A 101 -4.10 -2.53 5.16
CA GLY A 101 -3.84 -3.63 4.24
C GLY A 101 -2.48 -3.62 3.60
N ASP A 102 -2.33 -4.45 2.59
CA ASP A 102 -1.12 -4.60 1.79
C ASP A 102 -1.48 -4.94 0.34
N LEU A 103 -0.56 -4.72 -0.58
CA LEU A 103 -0.77 -4.88 -2.01
C LEU A 103 0.26 -5.85 -2.59
N TYR A 104 -0.21 -6.89 -3.27
CA TYR A 104 0.65 -7.92 -3.88
C TYR A 104 0.52 -7.88 -5.39
N SER A 105 1.64 -8.02 -6.10
CA SER A 105 1.60 -8.27 -7.54
C SER A 105 1.02 -9.65 -7.82
N ARG A 106 0.22 -9.77 -8.88
CA ARG A 106 -0.22 -11.08 -9.37
C ARG A 106 0.83 -11.81 -10.18
N GLU A 107 1.77 -11.09 -10.80
CA GLU A 107 2.86 -11.72 -11.57
C GLU A 107 4.03 -12.10 -10.66
N HIS A 108 4.29 -11.27 -9.65
CA HIS A 108 5.36 -11.48 -8.68
C HIS A 108 4.80 -11.54 -7.25
N PRO A 109 4.00 -12.58 -6.88
CA PRO A 109 3.28 -12.63 -5.61
C PRO A 109 4.16 -12.95 -4.39
N ALA A 110 5.47 -13.14 -4.58
CA ALA A 110 6.41 -13.51 -3.52
C ALA A 110 6.66 -12.34 -2.54
N GLU A 111 6.58 -11.10 -3.03
CA GLU A 111 6.81 -9.90 -2.24
C GLU A 111 5.63 -8.93 -2.40
N SER A 112 5.26 -8.27 -1.31
CA SER A 112 4.27 -7.20 -1.33
C SER A 112 4.93 -5.84 -1.50
N LEU A 113 4.10 -4.82 -1.77
CA LEU A 113 4.54 -3.44 -1.80
C LEU A 113 5.17 -3.01 -0.45
N VAL A 114 4.60 -3.46 0.68
CA VAL A 114 5.21 -3.23 2.01
C VAL A 114 6.62 -3.83 2.07
N ALA A 115 6.79 -5.08 1.63
CA ALA A 115 8.08 -5.77 1.71
C ALA A 115 9.16 -5.06 0.87
N VAL A 116 8.83 -4.67 -0.37
CA VAL A 116 9.80 -3.99 -1.25
C VAL A 116 10.15 -2.59 -0.73
N LEU A 117 9.17 -1.87 -0.15
CA LEU A 117 9.42 -0.57 0.46
C LEU A 117 10.33 -0.68 1.70
N VAL A 118 10.08 -1.64 2.60
CA VAL A 118 10.94 -1.86 3.78
C VAL A 118 12.34 -2.35 3.39
N ASN A 119 12.45 -3.18 2.36
CA ASN A 119 13.75 -3.61 1.85
C ASN A 119 14.57 -2.44 1.30
N GLN A 120 13.91 -1.47 0.66
CA GLN A 120 14.55 -0.28 0.11
C GLN A 120 14.83 0.79 1.18
N PHE A 121 13.89 1.00 2.10
CA PHE A 121 13.91 2.02 3.15
C PHE A 121 13.66 1.36 4.51
N PRO A 122 14.67 0.72 5.13
CA PRO A 122 14.47 -0.02 6.38
C PRO A 122 13.91 0.83 7.54
N GLU A 123 14.14 2.13 7.52
CA GLU A 123 13.72 3.11 8.53
C GLU A 123 12.21 3.34 8.61
N ILE A 124 11.45 3.05 7.55
CA ILE A 124 9.98 3.25 7.56
C ILE A 124 9.24 2.07 8.22
N GLY A 125 9.94 0.95 8.46
CA GLY A 125 9.34 -0.23 9.06
C GLY A 125 8.99 0.00 10.52
N GLU A 126 7.71 -0.06 10.87
CA GLU A 126 7.30 0.09 12.27
C GLU A 126 7.65 -1.18 13.07
N SER A 127 8.39 -1.01 14.17
CA SER A 127 8.43 -2.05 15.20
C SER A 127 7.06 -2.09 15.88
N TRP A 128 6.22 -3.06 15.52
CA TRP A 128 4.94 -3.29 16.17
C TRP A 128 5.11 -3.39 17.70
N SER A 129 4.76 -2.31 18.42
CA SER A 129 4.39 -2.43 19.83
C SER A 129 2.88 -2.65 19.83
N GLU A 130 2.45 -3.84 20.27
CA GLU A 130 1.05 -4.15 20.53
C GLU A 130 0.53 -3.15 21.57
N SER A 131 -0.07 -2.05 21.11
CA SER A 131 -0.90 -1.20 21.94
C SER A 131 -2.36 -1.54 21.64
N GLU A 132 -2.84 -2.39 22.56
CA GLU A 132 -4.21 -2.78 22.95
C GLU A 132 -5.37 -1.93 22.40
#